data_AF-A0A377FQJ9-F1
#
_entry.id   AF-A0A377FQJ9-F1
#
_cell.length_a   1.000
_cell.length_b   1.000
_cell.length_c   1.000
_cell.angle_alpha   90.00
_cell.angle_beta   90.00
_cell.angle_gamma   90.00
#
_symmetry.space_group_name_H-M   'P 1'
#
loop_
_entity.id
_entity.type
_entity.pdbx_description
1 polymer ?
#
loop_
_entity_poly.entity_id
_entity_poly.type
_entity_poly.pdbx_seq_one_letter_code
_entity_poly.pdbx_strand_id
1 'polypeptide(L)'
;MEILHIVGQQKLEGTVDISGAKQSALPCLVAALLTEEPVTIENVPGIEDVEVMLSLLQELGVTVERDGERVTLHAKDAVAMPLLGSETRKVRAAVYLLGVFAARFKKGAVGLPGGYAIGPRPIDLHLKALERLGIHVENESGLYHVRVDKLAGDRIYLDLRSFGATVSAMLAAVLAEGTTVIENAAIDPEVVDVATMLTSMGHMSSGPGRTRSVSKGSTVCTDVRIRSSQTG
;
A
#
# COMPACT_ATOMS: atom_id res chain seq x y z
N MET A 1 0.32 -25.91 19.92
CA MET A 1 -0.87 -25.09 19.64
C MET A 1 -1.08 -24.22 20.86
N GLU A 2 -0.93 -22.91 20.71
CA GLU A 2 -1.18 -21.97 21.80
C GLU A 2 -2.69 -21.85 22.03
N ILE A 3 -3.10 -21.80 23.30
CA ILE A 3 -4.51 -21.70 23.70
C ILE A 3 -4.69 -20.48 24.59
N LEU A 4 -5.67 -19.65 24.28
CA LEU A 4 -6.04 -18.52 25.13
C LEU A 4 -7.13 -18.97 26.11
N HIS A 5 -6.80 -19.09 27.39
CA HIS A 5 -7.76 -19.46 28.42
C HIS A 5 -8.34 -18.19 29.07
N ILE A 6 -9.61 -17.90 28.79
CA ILE A 6 -10.32 -16.73 29.31
C ILE A 6 -11.25 -17.16 30.44
N VAL A 7 -11.12 -16.52 31.61
CA VAL A 7 -12.08 -16.66 32.72
C VAL A 7 -13.00 -15.44 32.70
N GLY A 8 -14.29 -15.67 32.51
CA GLY A 8 -15.30 -14.61 32.41
C GLY A 8 -15.65 -13.93 33.75
N GLN A 9 -16.63 -13.03 33.69
CA GLN A 9 -17.20 -12.31 34.84
C GLN A 9 -16.24 -11.36 35.59
N GLN A 10 -15.13 -10.97 34.97
CA GLN A 10 -14.24 -9.94 35.48
C GLN A 10 -14.59 -8.58 34.86
N LYS A 11 -14.65 -7.52 35.67
CA LYS A 11 -14.76 -6.15 35.18
C LYS A 11 -13.38 -5.70 34.67
N LEU A 12 -13.31 -5.20 33.44
CA LEU A 12 -12.08 -4.61 32.90
C LEU A 12 -11.90 -3.20 33.46
N GLU A 13 -10.81 -2.98 34.20
CA GLU A 13 -10.40 -1.67 34.69
C GLU A 13 -8.89 -1.51 34.47
N GLY A 14 -8.48 -0.44 33.80
CA GLY A 14 -7.08 -0.19 33.45
C GLY A 14 -6.92 0.78 32.30
N THR A 15 -5.67 1.00 31.90
CA THR A 15 -5.28 1.75 30.70
C THR A 15 -4.46 0.83 29.81
N VAL A 16 -4.65 0.92 28.50
CA VAL A 16 -3.88 0.17 27.50
C VAL A 16 -3.40 1.15 26.45
N ASP A 17 -2.14 1.01 26.05
CA ASP A 17 -1.57 1.75 24.93
C ASP A 17 -2.00 1.09 23.62
N ILE A 18 -2.42 1.90 22.66
CA ILE A 18 -2.88 1.43 21.35
C ILE A 18 -1.71 1.47 20.38
N SER A 19 -1.27 0.30 19.94
CA SER A 19 -0.26 0.17 18.89
C SER A 19 -0.77 0.73 17.55
N GLY A 20 0.16 1.10 16.68
CA GLY A 20 -0.17 1.64 15.36
C GLY A 20 -1.04 0.74 14.49
N ALA A 21 -1.74 1.38 13.56
CA ALA A 21 -2.69 0.71 12.69
C ALA A 21 -1.96 -0.13 11.63
N LYS A 22 -2.13 -1.45 11.70
CA LYS A 22 -1.62 -2.39 10.68
C LYS A 22 -1.96 -1.97 9.26
N GLN A 23 -3.19 -1.51 9.06
CA GLN A 23 -3.72 -1.14 7.75
C GLN A 23 -3.11 0.16 7.20
N SER A 24 -2.56 1.03 8.05
CA SER A 24 -1.68 2.14 7.62
C SER A 24 -0.26 1.65 7.38
N ALA A 25 0.29 0.86 8.31
CA ALA A 25 1.70 0.44 8.28
C ALA A 25 2.04 -0.34 7.00
N LEU A 26 1.25 -1.36 6.62
CA LEU A 26 1.58 -2.23 5.50
C LEU A 26 1.68 -1.48 4.14
N PRO A 27 0.70 -0.65 3.74
CA PRO A 27 0.85 0.20 2.57
C PRO A 27 2.03 1.17 2.64
N CYS A 28 2.28 1.78 3.81
CA CYS A 28 3.38 2.73 3.99
C CYS A 28 4.75 2.06 3.84
N LEU A 29 4.93 0.86 4.39
CA LEU A 29 6.14 0.06 4.18
C LEU A 29 6.37 -0.21 2.69
N VAL A 30 5.31 -0.56 1.96
CA VAL A 30 5.37 -0.76 0.50
C VAL A 30 5.63 0.56 -0.24
N ALA A 31 5.09 1.68 0.22
CA ALA A 31 5.29 3.00 -0.39
C ALA A 31 6.75 3.47 -0.32
N ALA A 32 7.52 3.04 0.68
CA ALA A 32 8.95 3.37 0.79
C ALA A 32 9.77 2.93 -0.43
N LEU A 33 9.32 1.88 -1.14
CA LEU A 33 9.89 1.46 -2.41
C LEU A 33 9.67 2.48 -3.55
N LEU A 34 8.95 3.58 -3.38
CA LEU A 34 8.75 4.57 -4.46
C LEU A 34 9.89 5.61 -4.55
N THR A 35 10.80 5.64 -3.58
CA THR A 35 11.92 6.58 -3.52
C THR A 35 13.27 5.87 -3.34
N GLU A 36 14.35 6.58 -3.69
CA GLU A 36 15.73 6.18 -3.38
C GLU A 36 16.20 6.74 -2.03
N GLU A 37 15.50 7.73 -1.48
CA GLU A 37 15.84 8.35 -0.20
C GLU A 37 15.44 7.44 0.98
N PRO A 38 16.13 7.56 2.14
CA PRO A 38 15.71 6.87 3.35
C PRO A 38 14.31 7.28 3.80
N VAL A 39 13.49 6.30 4.18
CA VAL A 39 12.14 6.52 4.69
C VAL A 39 12.03 5.95 6.09
N THR A 40 11.71 6.81 7.06
CA THR A 40 11.45 6.39 8.45
C THR A 40 9.95 6.43 8.74
N ILE A 41 9.41 5.31 9.22
CA ILE A 41 8.02 5.17 9.66
C ILE A 41 8.03 4.89 11.16
N GLU A 42 7.25 5.67 11.90
CA GLU A 42 7.06 5.50 13.35
C GLU A 42 5.76 4.75 13.65
N ASN A 43 5.64 4.22 14.87
CA ASN A 43 4.45 3.51 15.34
C ASN A 43 4.09 2.29 14.46
N VAL A 44 5.11 1.54 14.00
CA VAL A 44 4.94 0.30 13.25
C VAL A 44 4.70 -0.86 14.23
N PRO A 45 3.53 -1.53 14.19
CA PRO A 45 3.21 -2.59 15.14
C PRO A 45 4.09 -3.84 14.93
N GLY A 46 4.50 -4.49 16.02
CA GLY A 46 5.22 -5.77 16.01
C GLY A 46 4.30 -6.97 15.83
N ILE A 47 3.76 -7.15 14.63
CA ILE A 47 2.84 -8.24 14.29
C ILE A 47 3.32 -9.00 13.05
N GLU A 48 2.90 -10.27 12.93
CA GLU A 48 3.38 -11.19 11.90
C GLU A 48 3.27 -10.64 10.46
N ASP A 49 2.14 -10.01 10.10
CA ASP A 49 1.96 -9.43 8.77
C ASP A 49 3.03 -8.36 8.44
N VAL A 50 3.46 -7.58 9.44
CA VAL A 50 4.50 -6.55 9.29
C VAL A 50 5.85 -7.20 9.11
N GLU A 51 6.19 -8.20 9.95
CA GLU A 51 7.48 -8.90 9.83
C GLU A 51 7.63 -9.58 8.46
N VAL A 52 6.56 -10.21 7.99
CA VAL A 52 6.56 -10.82 6.65
C VAL A 52 6.74 -9.76 5.57
N MET A 53 6.05 -8.61 5.66
CA MET A 53 6.26 -7.52 4.70
C MET A 53 7.70 -6.99 4.72
N LEU A 54 8.29 -6.79 5.90
CA LEU A 54 9.69 -6.35 6.02
C LEU A 54 10.66 -7.37 5.41
N SER A 55 10.43 -8.67 5.63
CA SER A 55 11.21 -9.74 5.02
C SER A 55 11.11 -9.71 3.49
N LEU A 56 9.91 -9.51 2.94
CA LEU A 56 9.73 -9.38 1.49
C LEU A 56 10.45 -8.15 0.93
N LEU A 57 10.44 -7.03 1.64
CA LEU A 57 11.21 -5.84 1.24
C LEU A 57 12.72 -6.11 1.27
N GLN A 58 13.22 -6.83 2.28
CA GLN A 58 14.62 -7.25 2.34
C GLN A 58 15.01 -8.18 1.19
N GLU A 59 14.14 -9.12 0.82
CA GLU A 59 14.34 -9.95 -0.37
C GLU A 59 14.52 -9.09 -1.63
N LEU A 60 13.78 -7.99 -1.75
CA LEU A 60 13.92 -7.04 -2.87
C LEU A 60 15.20 -6.20 -2.82
N GLY A 61 16.05 -6.35 -1.80
CA GLY A 61 17.27 -5.56 -1.61
C GLY A 61 17.08 -4.28 -0.78
N VAL A 62 15.94 -4.11 -0.11
CA VAL A 62 15.73 -2.99 0.83
C VAL A 62 16.48 -3.26 2.12
N THR A 63 17.32 -2.31 2.56
CA THR A 63 17.88 -2.39 3.92
C THR A 63 16.83 -1.91 4.92
N VAL A 64 16.57 -2.73 5.94
CA VAL A 64 15.58 -2.46 6.99
C VAL A 64 16.33 -2.29 8.32
N GLU A 65 16.18 -1.13 8.94
CA GLU A 65 16.65 -0.86 10.30
C GLU A 65 15.43 -0.70 11.20
N ARG A 66 15.38 -1.45 12.31
CA ARG A 66 14.25 -1.40 13.24
C ARG A 66 14.73 -1.12 14.66
N ASP A 67 14.11 -0.12 15.27
CA ASP A 67 14.28 0.24 16.68
C ASP A 67 12.89 0.37 17.34
N GLY A 68 12.46 -0.70 18.03
CA GLY A 68 11.12 -0.81 18.59
C GLY A 68 10.03 -0.71 17.52
N GLU A 69 9.22 0.35 17.61
CA GLU A 69 8.14 0.67 16.66
C GLU A 69 8.58 1.62 15.54
N ARG A 70 9.86 2.00 15.50
CA ARG A 70 10.43 2.80 14.41
C ARG A 70 11.11 1.88 13.40
N VAL A 71 10.76 2.05 12.13
CA VAL A 71 11.38 1.31 11.00
C VAL A 71 11.92 2.30 9.99
N THR A 72 13.20 2.20 9.65
CA THR A 72 13.84 2.95 8.57
C THR A 72 14.15 2.02 7.41
N LEU A 73 13.79 2.45 6.20
CA LEU A 73 13.88 1.69 4.96
C LEU A 73 14.79 2.42 3.98
N HIS A 74 15.77 1.71 3.43
CA HIS A 74 16.65 2.20 2.37
C HIS A 74 16.42 1.37 1.11
N ALA A 75 15.65 1.92 0.17
CA ALA A 75 15.22 1.22 -1.03
C ALA A 75 16.03 1.57 -2.29
N LYS A 76 17.14 2.30 -2.17
CA LYS A 76 17.96 2.73 -3.31
C LYS A 76 18.38 1.57 -4.21
N ASP A 77 18.88 0.49 -3.61
CA ASP A 77 19.40 -0.68 -4.33
C ASP A 77 18.33 -1.75 -4.57
N ALA A 78 17.05 -1.42 -4.36
CA ALA A 78 15.97 -2.36 -4.53
C ALA A 78 15.78 -2.77 -5.99
N VAL A 79 15.47 -4.05 -6.22
CA VAL A 79 15.23 -4.62 -7.55
C VAL A 79 13.90 -5.37 -7.60
N ALA A 80 13.17 -5.25 -8.71
CA ALA A 80 11.98 -6.06 -8.95
C ALA A 80 12.37 -7.48 -9.37
N MET A 81 12.72 -8.31 -8.39
CA MET A 81 12.83 -9.75 -8.58
C MET A 81 11.47 -10.44 -8.35
N PRO A 82 11.20 -11.58 -8.99
CA PRO A 82 9.99 -12.36 -8.72
C PRO A 82 9.93 -12.80 -7.26
N LEU A 83 8.89 -12.37 -6.53
CA LEU A 83 8.63 -12.82 -5.17
C LEU A 83 7.75 -14.07 -5.22
N LEU A 84 8.41 -15.23 -5.19
CA LEU A 84 7.80 -16.56 -5.38
C LEU A 84 7.59 -17.34 -4.07
N GLY A 85 8.03 -16.79 -2.95
CA GLY A 85 8.08 -17.46 -1.65
C GLY A 85 6.70 -17.81 -1.08
N SER A 86 6.68 -18.73 -0.11
CA SER A 86 5.50 -19.01 0.72
C SER A 86 5.02 -17.77 1.47
N GLU A 87 5.94 -16.85 1.78
CA GLU A 87 5.71 -15.67 2.61
C GLU A 87 4.78 -14.65 1.95
N THR A 88 4.89 -14.42 0.63
CA THR A 88 3.97 -13.50 -0.07
C THR A 88 2.52 -13.97 -0.03
N ARG A 89 2.30 -15.29 0.07
CA ARG A 89 0.96 -15.89 0.21
C ARG A 89 0.41 -15.77 1.63
N LYS A 90 1.23 -15.41 2.62
CA LYS A 90 0.76 -15.19 4.00
C LYS A 90 0.15 -13.80 4.19
N VAL A 91 0.63 -12.80 3.44
CA VAL A 91 0.22 -11.40 3.60
C VAL A 91 -0.51 -10.88 2.37
N ARG A 92 -1.83 -10.66 2.51
CA ARG A 92 -2.67 -10.09 1.44
C ARG A 92 -2.19 -8.72 0.94
N ALA A 93 -1.57 -7.93 1.82
CA ALA A 93 -1.04 -6.61 1.47
C ALA A 93 0.10 -6.67 0.41
N ALA A 94 0.64 -7.87 0.11
CA ALA A 94 1.57 -8.05 -1.00
C ALA A 94 0.98 -7.62 -2.37
N VAL A 95 -0.35 -7.55 -2.51
CA VAL A 95 -1.01 -7.01 -3.72
C VAL A 95 -0.59 -5.56 -4.04
N TYR A 96 -0.21 -4.78 -3.03
CA TYR A 96 0.25 -3.40 -3.21
C TYR A 96 1.59 -3.32 -3.95
N LEU A 97 2.42 -4.37 -3.86
CA LEU A 97 3.68 -4.45 -4.59
C LEU A 97 3.46 -4.46 -6.11
N LEU A 98 2.32 -4.95 -6.61
CA LEU A 98 2.00 -4.91 -8.05
C LEU A 98 2.03 -3.47 -8.58
N GLY A 99 1.41 -2.54 -7.85
CA GLY A 99 1.35 -1.13 -8.23
C GLY A 99 2.71 -0.46 -8.17
N VAL A 100 3.48 -0.71 -7.10
CA VAL A 100 4.82 -0.14 -6.92
C VAL A 100 5.82 -0.72 -7.94
N PHE A 101 5.74 -2.02 -8.24
CA PHE A 101 6.60 -2.66 -9.23
C PHE A 101 6.38 -2.08 -10.61
N ALA A 102 5.12 -1.90 -11.00
CA ALA A 102 4.79 -1.22 -12.25
C ALA A 102 5.27 0.25 -12.22
N ALA A 103 5.04 0.97 -11.12
CA ALA A 103 5.39 2.38 -11.01
C ALA A 103 6.89 2.65 -11.16
N ARG A 104 7.70 2.01 -10.30
CA ARG A 104 9.15 2.23 -10.19
C ARG A 104 9.95 1.40 -11.18
N PHE A 105 9.65 0.10 -11.29
CA PHE A 105 10.50 -0.85 -12.02
C PHE A 105 9.95 -1.19 -13.43
N LYS A 106 8.75 -0.70 -13.79
CA LYS A 106 8.02 -0.97 -15.04
C LYS A 106 7.63 -2.44 -15.27
N LYS A 107 8.13 -3.35 -14.44
CA LYS A 107 7.86 -4.78 -14.47
C LYS A 107 8.06 -5.42 -13.09
N GLY A 108 7.50 -6.59 -12.89
CA GLY A 108 7.76 -7.42 -11.71
C GLY A 108 6.81 -8.59 -11.62
N ALA A 109 6.98 -9.44 -10.60
CA ALA A 109 6.08 -10.55 -10.36
C ALA A 109 5.89 -10.79 -8.86
N VAL A 110 4.64 -11.00 -8.45
CA VAL A 110 4.28 -11.23 -7.03
C VAL A 110 3.38 -12.44 -6.93
N GLY A 111 3.78 -13.44 -6.15
CA GLY A 111 2.92 -14.56 -5.80
C GLY A 111 1.88 -14.11 -4.78
N LEU A 112 0.59 -14.27 -5.05
CA LEU A 112 -0.47 -13.82 -4.13
C LEU A 112 -1.22 -15.01 -3.52
N PRO A 113 -1.78 -14.84 -2.29
CA PRO A 113 -2.67 -15.84 -1.73
C PRO A 113 -3.88 -16.05 -2.63
N GLY A 114 -4.31 -17.32 -2.74
CA GLY A 114 -5.57 -17.67 -3.39
C GLY A 114 -6.80 -17.36 -2.52
N GLY A 115 -7.78 -18.26 -2.54
CA GLY A 115 -9.01 -18.15 -1.74
C GLY A 115 -8.75 -18.17 -0.22
N TYR A 116 -9.56 -17.41 0.53
CA TYR A 116 -9.47 -17.30 1.99
C TYR A 116 -10.56 -18.14 2.67
N ALA A 117 -10.33 -18.58 3.91
CA ALA A 117 -11.26 -19.43 4.67
C ALA A 117 -12.63 -18.76 4.96
N ILE A 118 -12.71 -17.42 4.86
CA ILE A 118 -13.92 -16.62 5.09
C ILE A 118 -14.64 -16.26 3.75
N GLY A 119 -14.19 -16.82 2.63
CA GLY A 119 -14.78 -16.62 1.30
C GLY A 119 -13.82 -16.00 0.27
N PRO A 120 -14.18 -16.00 -1.02
CA PRO A 120 -13.36 -15.40 -2.06
C PRO A 120 -13.31 -13.89 -1.85
N ARG A 121 -12.10 -13.36 -1.70
CA ARG A 121 -11.86 -11.92 -1.67
C ARG A 121 -11.00 -11.57 -2.89
N PRO A 122 -11.62 -11.43 -4.07
CA PRO A 122 -10.92 -11.21 -5.31
C PRO A 122 -10.08 -9.93 -5.24
N ILE A 123 -9.05 -9.87 -6.08
CA ILE A 123 -8.20 -8.68 -6.27
C ILE A 123 -8.56 -7.94 -7.56
N ASP A 124 -9.67 -8.32 -8.19
CA ASP A 124 -10.22 -7.77 -9.43
C ASP A 124 -10.29 -6.24 -9.43
N LEU A 125 -10.74 -5.63 -8.33
CA LEU A 125 -10.77 -4.17 -8.20
C LEU A 125 -9.37 -3.53 -8.19
N HIS A 126 -8.37 -4.22 -7.64
CA HIS A 126 -6.98 -3.75 -7.72
C HIS A 126 -6.50 -3.81 -9.17
N LEU A 127 -6.71 -4.95 -9.84
CA LEU A 127 -6.29 -5.14 -11.24
C LEU A 127 -6.94 -4.12 -12.16
N LYS A 128 -8.26 -3.95 -12.07
CA LYS A 128 -9.02 -2.96 -12.84
C LYS A 128 -8.50 -1.53 -12.64
N ALA A 129 -8.11 -1.18 -11.41
CA ALA A 129 -7.55 0.14 -11.13
C ALA A 129 -6.14 0.32 -11.73
N LEU A 130 -5.29 -0.71 -11.66
CA LEU A 130 -3.95 -0.69 -12.24
C LEU A 130 -3.99 -0.66 -13.78
N GLU A 131 -4.89 -1.42 -14.40
CA GLU A 131 -5.09 -1.44 -15.85
C GLU A 131 -5.44 -0.07 -16.43
N ARG A 132 -6.20 0.74 -15.68
CA ARG A 132 -6.52 2.13 -16.07
C ARG A 132 -5.30 3.03 -16.17
N LEU A 133 -4.22 2.69 -15.48
CA LEU A 133 -2.95 3.42 -15.56
C LEU A 133 -2.03 2.88 -16.66
N GLY A 134 -2.49 1.91 -17.47
CA GLY A 134 -1.71 1.25 -18.50
C GLY A 134 -0.89 0.05 -18.02
N ILE A 135 -1.17 -0.45 -16.81
CA ILE A 135 -0.46 -1.60 -16.23
C ILE A 135 -1.13 -2.89 -16.70
N HIS A 136 -0.40 -3.73 -17.41
CA HIS A 136 -0.83 -5.07 -17.78
C HIS A 136 -0.50 -6.05 -16.67
N VAL A 137 -1.49 -6.85 -16.25
CA VAL A 137 -1.32 -7.89 -15.24
C VAL A 137 -1.73 -9.24 -15.82
N GLU A 138 -0.80 -10.20 -15.79
CA GLU A 138 -1.03 -11.58 -16.23
C GLU A 138 -0.91 -12.52 -15.03
N ASN A 139 -1.80 -13.51 -14.92
CA ASN A 139 -1.79 -14.49 -13.83
C ASN A 139 -1.39 -15.87 -14.37
N GLU A 140 -0.23 -16.35 -13.92
CA GLU A 140 0.25 -17.71 -14.20
C GLU A 140 0.28 -18.51 -12.89
N SER A 141 -0.72 -19.36 -12.68
CA SER A 141 -0.79 -20.27 -11.50
C SER A 141 -0.66 -19.57 -10.13
N GLY A 142 -1.21 -18.36 -10.01
CA GLY A 142 -1.17 -17.56 -8.77
C GLY A 142 0.05 -16.65 -8.64
N LEU A 143 0.91 -16.61 -9.67
CA LEU A 143 1.94 -15.61 -9.84
C LEU A 143 1.42 -14.50 -10.75
N TYR A 144 1.40 -13.27 -10.24
CA TYR A 144 0.91 -12.11 -10.98
C TYR A 144 2.08 -11.33 -11.54
N HIS A 145 2.22 -11.35 -12.86
CA HIS A 145 3.23 -10.61 -13.61
C HIS A 145 2.67 -9.24 -13.96
N VAL A 146 3.42 -8.18 -13.66
CA VAL A 146 3.09 -6.82 -14.06
C VAL A 146 4.07 -6.33 -15.10
N ARG A 147 3.55 -5.60 -16.10
CA ARG A 147 4.35 -4.87 -17.09
C ARG A 147 3.62 -3.58 -17.46
N VAL A 148 4.37 -2.50 -17.63
CA VAL A 148 3.83 -1.23 -18.12
C VAL A 148 4.83 -0.60 -19.08
N ASP A 149 4.36 -0.29 -20.29
CA ASP A 149 5.18 0.40 -21.30
C ASP A 149 5.17 1.92 -21.03
N LYS A 150 3.96 2.46 -20.80
CA LYS A 150 3.76 3.85 -20.41
C LYS A 150 2.75 3.92 -19.27
N LEU A 151 3.18 4.49 -18.15
CA LEU A 151 2.33 4.71 -16.99
C LEU A 151 1.73 6.10 -17.09
N ALA A 152 0.43 6.19 -17.34
CA ALA A 152 -0.26 7.46 -17.57
C ALA A 152 -1.43 7.62 -16.59
N GLY A 153 -1.62 8.84 -16.11
CA GLY A 153 -2.76 9.16 -15.26
C GLY A 153 -4.08 9.13 -16.03
N ASP A 154 -5.12 8.59 -15.39
CA ASP A 154 -6.47 8.45 -15.95
C ASP A 154 -7.53 8.69 -14.86
N ARG A 155 -8.80 8.72 -15.25
CA ARG A 155 -9.94 8.68 -14.33
C ARG A 155 -10.30 7.22 -14.01
N ILE A 156 -10.12 6.85 -12.75
CA ILE A 156 -10.38 5.51 -12.23
C ILE A 156 -11.67 5.56 -11.41
N TYR A 157 -12.74 4.94 -11.90
CA TYR A 157 -13.95 4.73 -11.13
C TYR A 157 -13.92 3.35 -10.46
N LEU A 158 -14.02 3.32 -9.12
CA LEU A 158 -14.10 2.08 -8.36
C LEU A 158 -15.57 1.67 -8.16
N ASP A 159 -15.96 0.49 -8.65
CA ASP A 159 -17.36 0.02 -8.55
C ASP A 159 -17.82 -0.15 -7.10
N LEU A 160 -16.89 -0.46 -6.20
CA LEU A 160 -17.07 -0.54 -4.76
C LEU A 160 -16.03 0.34 -4.07
N ARG A 161 -16.41 0.97 -2.95
CA ARG A 161 -15.46 1.66 -2.07
C ARG A 161 -14.54 0.64 -1.42
N SER A 162 -13.46 0.31 -2.11
CA SER A 162 -12.46 -0.68 -1.68
C SER A 162 -11.22 0.04 -1.19
N PHE A 163 -10.91 -0.14 0.10
CA PHE A 163 -9.66 0.32 0.72
C PHE A 163 -8.45 -0.12 -0.11
N GLY A 164 -8.36 -1.43 -0.39
CA GLY A 164 -7.23 -2.00 -1.10
C GLY A 164 -7.08 -1.48 -2.53
N ALA A 165 -8.18 -1.36 -3.28
CA ALA A 165 -8.12 -0.85 -4.65
C ALA A 165 -7.73 0.63 -4.69
N THR A 166 -8.23 1.43 -3.73
CA THR A 166 -7.86 2.84 -3.58
C THR A 166 -6.36 2.98 -3.33
N VAL A 167 -5.82 2.24 -2.37
CA VAL A 167 -4.38 2.26 -2.04
C VAL A 167 -3.52 1.76 -3.20
N SER A 168 -3.89 0.67 -3.88
CA SER A 168 -3.17 0.19 -5.07
C SER A 168 -3.13 1.24 -6.18
N ALA A 169 -4.25 1.89 -6.46
CA ALA A 169 -4.33 2.96 -7.45
C ALA A 169 -3.44 4.14 -7.07
N MET A 170 -3.45 4.55 -5.79
CA MET A 170 -2.61 5.65 -5.29
C MET A 170 -1.13 5.34 -5.44
N LEU A 171 -0.67 4.18 -4.98
CA LEU A 171 0.73 3.76 -5.03
C LEU A 171 1.25 3.66 -6.47
N ALA A 172 0.40 3.24 -7.41
CA ALA A 172 0.77 3.21 -8.83
C ALA A 172 0.77 4.60 -9.48
N ALA A 173 -0.24 5.42 -9.17
CA ALA A 173 -0.48 6.70 -9.82
C ALA A 173 0.58 7.78 -9.51
N VAL A 174 1.29 7.67 -8.38
CA VAL A 174 2.27 8.68 -7.97
C VAL A 174 3.42 8.92 -8.96
N LEU A 175 3.81 7.90 -9.73
CA LEU A 175 4.84 8.01 -10.77
C LEU A 175 4.26 8.02 -12.18
N ALA A 176 2.93 8.08 -12.32
CA ALA A 176 2.25 8.10 -13.62
C ALA A 176 2.35 9.49 -14.27
N GLU A 177 2.54 9.56 -15.59
CA GLU A 177 2.54 10.84 -16.31
C GLU A 177 1.14 11.46 -16.33
N GLY A 178 1.02 12.70 -15.87
CA GLY A 178 -0.24 13.45 -15.94
C GLY A 178 -0.99 13.50 -14.61
N THR A 179 -2.32 13.42 -14.69
CA THR A 179 -3.19 13.53 -13.50
C THR A 179 -4.11 12.32 -13.42
N THR A 180 -4.09 11.65 -12.27
CA THR A 180 -5.00 10.57 -11.96
C THR A 180 -6.12 11.09 -11.05
N VAL A 181 -7.35 10.71 -11.35
CA VAL A 181 -8.52 10.98 -10.49
C VAL A 181 -9.13 9.65 -10.09
N ILE A 182 -9.15 9.33 -8.81
CA ILE A 182 -9.80 8.13 -8.28
C ILE A 182 -11.17 8.55 -7.74
N GLU A 183 -12.23 8.12 -8.42
CA GLU A 183 -13.62 8.36 -8.07
C GLU A 183 -14.18 7.21 -7.25
N ASN A 184 -15.09 7.53 -6.33
CA ASN A 184 -15.64 6.57 -5.35
C ASN A 184 -14.54 5.90 -4.50
N ALA A 185 -13.49 6.68 -4.18
CA ALA A 185 -12.39 6.24 -3.34
C ALA A 185 -12.87 5.89 -1.92
N ALA A 186 -12.12 4.98 -1.29
CA ALA A 186 -12.28 4.68 0.12
C ALA A 186 -11.89 5.88 0.99
N ILE A 187 -12.60 6.08 2.10
CA ILE A 187 -12.46 7.26 2.98
C ILE A 187 -11.92 6.87 4.36
N ASP A 188 -11.37 5.67 4.49
CA ASP A 188 -10.79 5.15 5.72
C ASP A 188 -9.60 6.01 6.17
N PRO A 189 -9.39 6.23 7.48
CA PRO A 189 -8.26 7.01 8.00
C PRO A 189 -6.90 6.55 7.44
N GLU A 190 -6.73 5.25 7.23
CA GLU A 190 -5.51 4.64 6.73
C GLU A 190 -5.19 5.04 5.28
N VAL A 191 -6.21 5.40 4.48
CA VAL A 191 -6.00 5.98 3.13
C VAL A 191 -5.36 7.38 3.24
N VAL A 192 -5.78 8.15 4.24
CA VAL A 192 -5.23 9.49 4.51
C VAL A 192 -3.78 9.40 4.97
N ASP A 193 -3.42 8.39 5.76
CA ASP A 193 -2.04 8.15 6.18
C ASP A 193 -1.13 7.88 4.97
N VAL A 194 -1.57 7.02 4.05
CA VAL A 194 -0.84 6.75 2.79
C VAL A 194 -0.73 8.02 1.95
N ALA A 195 -1.81 8.77 1.77
CA ALA A 195 -1.78 10.03 1.02
C ALA A 195 -0.80 11.05 1.65
N THR A 196 -0.76 11.10 2.98
CA THR A 196 0.12 11.99 3.74
C THR A 196 1.58 11.60 3.54
N MET A 197 1.90 10.31 3.63
CA MET A 197 3.25 9.80 3.36
C MET A 197 3.70 10.13 1.93
N LEU A 198 2.87 9.83 0.93
CA LEU A 198 3.19 10.10 -0.49
C LEU A 198 3.36 11.61 -0.76
N THR A 199 2.61 12.46 -0.07
CA THR A 199 2.79 13.91 -0.11
C THR A 199 4.11 14.34 0.50
N SER A 200 4.50 13.78 1.65
CA SER A 200 5.77 14.07 2.33
C SER A 200 6.99 13.61 1.52
N MET A 201 6.84 12.54 0.72
CA MET A 201 7.86 12.08 -0.24
C MET A 201 7.95 12.97 -1.50
N GLY A 202 7.13 14.01 -1.62
CA GLY A 202 7.13 14.93 -2.76
C GLY A 202 6.39 14.42 -4.00
N HIS A 203 5.73 13.26 -3.92
CA HIS A 203 5.05 12.65 -5.07
C HIS A 203 3.61 13.15 -5.29
N MET A 204 3.02 13.85 -4.31
CA MET A 204 1.67 14.42 -4.43
C MET A 204 1.70 15.93 -4.21
N SER A 205 1.26 16.70 -5.22
CA SER A 205 1.03 18.14 -5.08
C SER A 205 -0.43 18.43 -4.72
N SER A 206 -0.66 19.18 -3.64
CA SER A 206 -1.99 19.73 -3.35
C SER A 206 -2.30 20.85 -4.35
N GLY A 207 -3.10 20.55 -5.37
CA GLY A 207 -3.53 21.55 -6.36
C GLY A 207 -4.40 22.67 -5.77
N PRO A 208 -4.45 23.86 -6.41
CA PRO A 208 -5.25 24.99 -5.94
C PRO A 208 -6.73 24.71 -6.20
N GLY A 209 -7.37 24.16 -5.18
CA GLY A 209 -8.78 23.83 -5.16
C GLY A 209 -9.15 23.17 -3.85
N ARG A 210 -8.99 23.92 -2.74
CA ARG A 210 -9.58 23.77 -1.38
C ARG A 210 -9.90 22.32 -0.96
N THR A 211 -9.27 21.69 0.04
CA THR A 211 -8.89 22.22 1.36
C THR A 211 -7.86 21.28 1.99
N ARG A 212 -6.79 21.86 2.52
CA ARG A 212 -5.88 21.23 3.48
C ARG A 212 -6.42 21.55 4.88
N SER A 213 -6.90 20.55 5.61
CA SER A 213 -6.97 20.56 7.07
C SER A 213 -7.25 19.14 7.56
N VAL A 214 -6.20 18.46 8.04
CA VAL A 214 -6.37 17.40 9.03
C VAL A 214 -6.61 18.12 10.36
N SER A 215 -7.86 18.45 10.63
CA SER A 215 -8.35 18.83 11.95
C SER A 215 -9.65 18.07 12.16
N LYS A 216 -9.77 17.36 13.30
CA LYS A 216 -10.98 16.64 13.74
C LYS A 216 -12.26 17.34 13.27
N GLY A 217 -12.99 16.70 12.35
CA GLY A 217 -14.28 17.21 11.87
C GLY A 217 -14.45 17.13 10.35
N SER A 218 -15.04 16.02 9.89
CA SER A 218 -15.93 15.91 8.73
C SER A 218 -15.71 16.86 7.54
N THR A 219 -15.08 16.37 6.47
CA THR A 219 -15.39 16.74 5.08
C THR A 219 -15.06 15.54 4.19
N VAL A 220 -16.08 14.93 3.59
CA VAL A 220 -15.94 13.74 2.73
C VAL A 220 -15.48 14.19 1.35
N CYS A 221 -14.18 14.09 1.07
CA CYS A 221 -13.66 14.19 -0.30
C CYS A 221 -13.86 12.81 -0.95
N THR A 222 -14.70 12.72 -1.98
CA THR A 222 -15.00 11.45 -2.67
C THR A 222 -14.01 11.13 -3.79
N ASP A 223 -13.18 12.13 -4.14
CA ASP A 223 -12.21 12.06 -5.23
C ASP A 223 -10.79 12.28 -4.70
N VAL A 224 -9.88 11.39 -5.06
CA VAL A 224 -8.44 11.55 -4.82
C VAL A 224 -7.79 12.01 -6.12
N ARG A 225 -7.12 13.18 -6.10
CA ARG A 225 -6.37 13.70 -7.25
C ARG A 225 -4.88 13.58 -7.00
N ILE A 226 -4.18 12.90 -7.89
CA ILE A 226 -2.72 12.74 -7.86
C ILE A 226 -2.16 13.42 -9.10
N ARG A 227 -1.25 14.37 -8.90
CA ARG A 227 -0.51 15.04 -9.97
C ARG A 227 0.97 14.79 -9.75
N SER A 228 1.58 14.05 -10.67
CA SER A 228 3.03 13.89 -10.69
C SER A 228 3.66 15.16 -11.27
N SER A 229 4.62 15.72 -10.54
CA SER A 229 5.54 16.72 -11.09
C SER A 229 6.77 15.98 -11.56
N GLN A 230 6.85 15.67 -12.86
CA GLN A 230 8.16 15.42 -13.44
C GLN A 230 8.89 16.76 -13.51
N THR A 231 9.64 17.09 -12.46
CA THR A 231 10.86 17.89 -12.60
C THR A 231 11.96 16.88 -12.84
N GLY A 232 12.49 16.88 -14.07
CA GLY A 232 13.53 15.96 -14.53
C GLY A 232 14.90 16.21 -13.93
#